data_AF-A0A3C0G5W6-F1
#
_entry.id   AF-A0A3C0G5W6-F1
#
_cell.length_a   1.000
_cell.length_b   1.000
_cell.length_c   1.000
_cell.angle_alpha   90.00
_cell.angle_beta   90.00
_cell.angle_gamma   90.00
#
_symmetry.space_group_name_H-M   'P 1'
#
loop_
_entity.id
_entity.type
_entity.pdbx_description
1 polymer ?
#
loop_
_entity_poly.entity_id
_entity_poly.type
_entity_poly.pdbx_seq_one_letter_code
_entity_poly.pdbx_strand_id
1 'polypeptide(L)' 'MNLSHDNLENFYTTNYQLLQNFHYSLSDLDYMIPWEREIYLSMLINELKEKEEAQARGK' A
#
# COMPACT_ATOMS: atom_id res chain seq x y z
N MET A 1 11.52 5.10 -14.21
CA MET A 1 10.06 4.89 -14.36
C MET A 1 9.38 6.05 -13.68
N ASN A 2 8.49 6.71 -14.43
CA ASN A 2 8.03 8.06 -14.21
C ASN A 2 6.77 8.02 -13.33
N LEU A 3 6.87 8.41 -12.05
CA LEU A 3 5.73 8.65 -11.15
C LEU A 3 4.99 9.96 -11.50
N SER A 4 5.03 10.38 -12.76
CA SER A 4 4.50 11.67 -13.22
C SER A 4 2.97 11.74 -13.28
N HIS A 5 2.27 10.69 -12.83
CA HIS A 5 0.81 10.66 -12.74
C HIS A 5 0.27 10.36 -11.34
N ASP A 6 1.12 10.27 -10.32
CA ASP A 6 0.62 10.25 -8.95
C ASP A 6 0.36 11.67 -8.49
N ASN A 7 -0.91 11.98 -8.24
CA ASN A 7 -1.24 13.19 -7.50
C ASN A 7 -0.56 13.09 -6.11
N LEU A 8 -0.19 14.22 -5.52
CA LEU A 8 0.48 14.24 -4.21
C LEU A 8 -0.32 13.51 -3.11
N GLU A 9 -1.66 13.54 -3.20
CA GLU A 9 -2.59 12.81 -2.35
C GLU A 9 -2.49 11.29 -2.51
N ASN A 10 -2.27 10.74 -3.71
CA ASN A 10 -2.06 9.30 -3.93
C ASN A 10 -0.80 8.85 -3.20
N PHE A 11 0.29 9.61 -3.34
CA PHE A 11 1.56 9.32 -2.66
C PHE A 11 1.37 9.25 -1.13
N TYR A 12 0.72 10.26 -0.54
CA TYR A 12 0.47 10.26 0.90
C TYR A 12 -0.55 9.21 1.35
N THR A 13 -1.56 8.91 0.54
CA THR A 13 -2.57 7.89 0.84
C THR A 13 -1.96 6.49 0.85
N THR A 14 -1.16 6.18 -0.16
CA THR A 14 -0.41 4.91 -0.23
C THR A 14 0.56 4.79 0.94
N ASN A 15 1.33 5.83 1.24
CA ASN A 15 2.25 5.81 2.38
C ASN A 15 1.49 5.60 3.70
N TYR A 16 0.36 6.27 3.91
CA TYR A 16 -0.47 6.09 5.10
C TYR A 16 -0.96 4.64 5.26
N GLN A 17 -1.42 4.01 4.17
CA GLN A 17 -1.86 2.62 4.21
C GLN A 17 -0.72 1.65 4.52
N LEU A 18 0.49 1.93 4.03
CA LEU A 18 1.68 1.13 4.32
C LEU A 18 2.12 1.28 5.79
N LEU A 19 2.08 2.49 6.34
CA LEU A 19 2.37 2.75 7.76
C LEU A 19 1.38 2.03 8.69
N GLN A 20 0.07 2.08 8.37
CA GLN A 20 -0.99 1.51 9.21
C GLN A 20 -1.03 -0.02 9.19
N ASN A 21 -0.84 -0.63 8.02
CA ASN A 21 -1.00 -2.08 7.88
C ASN A 21 0.30 -2.87 8.05
N PHE A 22 1.47 -2.24 7.86
CA PHE A 22 2.76 -2.96 7.81
C PHE A 22 3.85 -2.42 8.73
N HIS A 23 3.54 -1.51 9.66
CA HIS A 23 4.48 -0.97 10.66
C HIS A 23 5.78 -0.37 10.09
N TYR A 24 5.81 0.03 8.82
CA TYR A 24 6.95 0.76 8.27
C TYR A 24 7.10 2.11 8.97
N SER A 25 8.33 2.61 9.07
CA SER A 25 8.57 4.01 9.38
C SER A 25 8.59 4.85 8.10
N LEU A 26 8.40 6.17 8.22
CA LEU A 26 8.57 7.09 7.09
C LEU A 26 9.97 6.98 6.48
N SER A 27 10.98 6.72 7.31
CA SER A 27 12.36 6.49 6.88
C SER A 27 12.46 5.25 6.00
N ASP A 28 11.80 4.15 6.36
CA ASP A 28 11.81 2.92 5.56
C ASP A 28 11.15 3.12 4.20
N LEU A 29 10.07 3.92 4.14
CA LEU A 29 9.39 4.25 2.88
C LEU A 29 10.22 5.17 1.98
N ASP A 30 10.98 6.09 2.57
CA ASP A 30 11.88 7.01 1.84
C ASP A 30 13.11 6.28 1.27
N TYR A 31 13.60 5.24 1.97
CA TYR A 31 14.71 4.40 1.50
C TYR A 31 14.27 3.19 0.66
N MET A 32 12.96 2.92 0.57
CA MET A 32 12.43 1.78 -0.18
C MET A 32 12.75 1.88 -1.67
N ILE A 33 13.28 0.79 -2.24
CA ILE A 33 13.57 0.76 -3.67
C ILE A 33 12.24 0.75 -4.45
N PRO A 34 12.07 1.51 -5.55
CA PRO A 34 10.78 1.67 -6.21
C PRO A 34 10.04 0.37 -6.57
N TRP A 35 10.75 -0.68 -6.99
CA TRP A 35 10.13 -1.98 -7.31
C TRP A 35 9.67 -2.75 -6.07
N GLU A 36 10.30 -2.54 -4.92
CA GLU A 36 9.91 -3.18 -3.66
C GLU A 36 8.54 -2.67 -3.19
N ARG A 37 8.27 -1.38 -3.41
CA ARG A 37 6.97 -0.75 -3.16
C ARG A 37 5.84 -1.41 -3.95
N GLU A 38 6.09 -1.77 -5.22
CA GLU A 38 5.10 -2.45 -6.07
C GLU A 38 4.69 -3.81 -5.51
N ILE A 39 5.65 -4.56 -4.94
CA ILE A 39 5.40 -5.86 -4.31
C ILE A 39 4.53 -5.69 -3.06
N TYR A 40 4.87 -4.76 -2.16
CA TYR A 40 4.08 -4.53 -0.94
C TYR A 40 2.67 -4.03 -1.24
N LEU A 41 2.51 -3.14 -2.21
CA LEU A 41 1.20 -2.71 -2.69
C LEU A 41 0.37 -3.90 -3.21
N SER A 42 1.00 -4.83 -3.92
CA SER A 42 0.33 -6.03 -4.43
C SER A 42 -0.14 -6.93 -3.29
N MET A 43 0.67 -7.11 -2.25
CA MET A 43 0.29 -7.86 -1.04
C MET A 43 -0.86 -7.18 -0.29
N LEU A 44 -0.81 -5.86 -0.12
CA LEU A 44 -1.89 -5.08 0.52
C LEU A 44 -3.22 -5.22 -0.22
N ILE A 45 -3.20 -5.12 -1.55
CA ILE A 45 -4.41 -5.29 -2.37
C ILE A 45 -5.00 -6.69 -2.17
N ASN A 46 -4.17 -7.73 -2.06
CA ASN A 46 -4.64 -9.09 -1.82
C ASN A 46 -5.28 -9.23 -0.42
N GLU A 47 -4.64 -8.68 0.62
CA GLU A 47 -5.20 -8.73 1.98
C GLU A 47 -6.55 -8.00 2.08
N LEU A 48 -6.69 -6.85 1.43
CA LEU A 48 -7.95 -6.10 1.41
C LEU A 48 -9.07 -6.89 0.71
N LYS A 49 -8.76 -7.56 -0.42
CA LYS A 49 -9.71 -8.43 -1.11
C LYS A 49 -10.15 -9.59 -0.23
N GLU A 50 -9.22 -10.25 0.45
CA GLU A 50 -9.54 -11.35 1.36
C GLU A 50 -10.44 -10.90 2.52
N LYS A 51 -10.19 -9.71 3.09
CA LYS A 51 -11.04 -9.12 4.12
C LYS A 51 -12.45 -8.81 3.62
N GLU A 52 -12.57 -8.26 2.41
CA GLU A 52 -13.86 -7.98 1.77
C GLU A 52 -14.64 -9.28 1.51
N GLU A 53 -13.98 -10.30 0.98
CA GLU A 53 -14.59 -11.63 0.77
C GLU A 53 -15.03 -12.27 2.08
N ALA A 54 -14.21 -12.20 3.14
CA ALA A 54 -14.57 -12.72 4.45
C ALA A 54 -15.80 -11.99 5.03
N GLN A 55 -15.86 -10.66 4.86
CA GLN A 55 -17.00 -9.86 5.29
C GLN A 55 -18.27 -10.17 4.49
N ALA A 56 -18.13 -10.41 3.18
CA ALA A 56 -19.24 -10.77 2.30
C ALA A 56 -19.81 -12.17 2.62
N ARG A 57 -18.96 -13.15 2.97
CA ARG A 57 -19.38 -14.50 3.37
C ARG A 57 -20.03 -14.55 4.76
N GLY A 58 -19.78 -13.54 5.60
CA GLY A 58 -20.36 -13.41 6.94
C GLY A 58 -21.72 -12.69 6.98
N LYS A 59 -22.26 -12.27 5.84
CA LYS A 59 -23.61 -11.70 5.69
C LYS A 59 -24.54 -12.70 5.00
#